data_AF-A0A199V8N4-F1
#
_entry.id   AF-A0A199V8N4-F1
#
_cell.length_a   1.000
_cell.length_b   1.000
_cell.length_c   1.000
_cell.angle_alpha   90.00
_cell.angle_beta   90.00
_cell.angle_gamma   90.00
#
_symmetry.space_group_name_H-M   'P 1'
#
loop_
_entity.id
_entity.type
_entity.pdbx_description
1 polymer ?
#
loop_
_entity_poly.entity_id
_entity_poly.type
_entity_poly.pdbx_seq_one_letter_code
_entity_poly.pdbx_strand_id
1 'polypeptide(L)'
;MRVEKETRQRYGRFFYRFPNGESAADVYDRITGFRETLKADIDIGRFQPPGKRSPNMNIVIVSHGLTLRVFLMRWYKWTVEQFEGLNNFDNGGMLVMQTGNGGRYSLLVHHTVEELRAFGFTEEMLEDQMWQKTAKPGELNYNFMRHGQSFFTHFG
;
A
#
# COMPACT_ATOMS: atom_id res chain seq x y z
N MET A 1 -7.93 4.44 28.48
CA MET A 1 -7.45 5.35 27.41
C MET A 1 -5.96 5.73 27.49
N ARG A 2 -5.42 6.21 28.62
CA ARG A 2 -4.00 6.63 28.73
C ARG A 2 -3.02 5.44 28.78
N VAL A 3 -3.30 4.44 29.62
CA VAL A 3 -2.54 3.18 29.74
C VAL A 3 -2.53 2.39 28.42
N GLU A 4 -3.66 2.32 27.72
CA GLU A 4 -3.76 1.61 26.43
C GLU A 4 -2.94 2.28 25.32
N LYS A 5 -2.84 3.62 25.33
CA LYS A 5 -1.99 4.37 24.38
C LYS A 5 -0.50 4.10 24.63
N GLU A 6 -0.08 4.01 25.89
CA GLU A 6 1.30 3.69 26.28
C GLU A 6 1.67 2.23 25.95
N THR A 7 0.74 1.29 26.17
CA THR A 7 0.93 -0.11 25.77
C THR A 7 0.99 -0.25 24.25
N ARG A 8 0.15 0.48 23.51
CA ARG A 8 0.20 0.53 22.04
C ARG A 8 1.52 1.05 21.50
N GLN A 9 2.11 2.06 22.14
CA GLN A 9 3.44 2.56 21.74
C GLN A 9 4.54 1.52 21.94
N ARG A 10 4.45 0.67 22.97
CA ARG A 10 5.43 -0.40 23.25
C ARG A 10 5.31 -1.60 22.31
N TYR A 11 4.10 -2.01 21.96
CA TYR A 11 3.84 -3.18 21.10
C TYR A 11 3.87 -2.88 19.59
N GLY A 12 3.86 -1.60 19.21
CA GLY A 12 3.67 -1.18 17.82
C GLY A 12 2.19 -0.99 17.48
N ARG A 13 1.91 0.06 16.72
CA ARG A 13 0.54 0.42 16.29
C ARG A 13 -0.06 -0.62 15.35
N PHE A 14 0.78 -1.40 14.65
CA PHE A 14 0.32 -2.39 13.69
C PHE A 14 -0.24 -3.65 14.35
N PHE A 15 0.47 -4.18 15.35
CA PHE A 15 0.13 -5.44 16.03
C PHE A 15 -0.74 -5.26 17.26
N TYR A 16 -0.74 -4.08 17.88
CA TYR A 16 -1.54 -3.85 19.08
C TYR A 16 -3.03 -3.98 18.79
N ARG A 17 -3.69 -4.89 19.52
CA ARG A 17 -5.12 -5.14 19.47
C ARG A 17 -5.79 -4.58 20.73
N PHE A 18 -6.77 -3.71 20.55
CA PHE A 18 -7.58 -3.24 21.68
C PHE A 18 -8.44 -4.39 22.24
N PRO A 19 -8.77 -4.39 23.55
CA PRO A 19 -9.73 -5.33 24.11
C PRO A 19 -11.05 -5.28 23.33
N ASN A 20 -11.53 -6.43 22.84
CA ASN A 20 -12.70 -6.57 21.97
C ASN A 20 -12.64 -5.78 20.65
N GLY A 21 -11.47 -5.26 20.29
CA GLY A 21 -11.23 -4.53 19.06
C GLY A 21 -10.36 -5.32 18.08
N GLU A 22 -9.85 -4.58 17.11
CA GLU A 22 -8.99 -5.09 16.04
C GLU A 22 -7.66 -4.36 16.01
N SER A 23 -6.64 -5.06 15.52
CA SER A 23 -5.33 -4.51 15.18
C SER A 23 -5.28 -4.11 13.70
N ALA A 24 -4.22 -3.39 13.29
CA ALA A 24 -4.03 -3.11 11.87
C ALA A 24 -3.66 -4.38 11.08
N ALA A 25 -3.06 -5.37 11.75
CA ALA A 25 -2.80 -6.69 11.16
C ALA A 25 -4.11 -7.41 10.80
N ASP A 26 -5.13 -7.39 11.67
CA ASP A 26 -6.45 -7.97 11.37
C ASP A 26 -7.09 -7.28 10.14
N VAL A 27 -6.89 -5.96 9.99
CA VAL A 27 -7.34 -5.19 8.82
C VAL A 27 -6.54 -5.57 7.56
N TYR A 28 -5.23 -5.80 7.69
CA TYR A 28 -4.35 -6.18 6.59
C TYR A 28 -4.79 -7.49 5.93
N ASP A 29 -5.21 -8.48 6.73
CA ASP A 29 -5.71 -9.75 6.23
C ASP A 29 -6.98 -9.57 5.38
N ARG A 30 -7.93 -8.76 5.85
CA ARG A 30 -9.16 -8.47 5.08
C ARG A 30 -8.87 -7.68 3.81
N ILE A 31 -7.97 -6.71 3.89
CA ILE A 31 -7.54 -5.90 2.74
C ILE A 31 -6.84 -6.76 1.68
N THR A 32 -6.18 -7.85 2.08
CA THR A 32 -5.55 -8.78 1.14
C THR A 32 -6.58 -9.39 0.18
N GLY A 33 -7.68 -9.92 0.72
CA GLY A 33 -8.76 -10.48 -0.09
C GLY A 33 -9.42 -9.42 -0.98
N PHE A 34 -9.75 -8.25 -0.41
CA PHE A 34 -10.31 -7.13 -1.18
C PHE A 34 -9.42 -6.72 -2.36
N ARG A 35 -8.12 -6.57 -2.13
CA ARG A 35 -7.15 -6.18 -3.16
C ARG A 35 -7.04 -7.20 -4.28
N GLU A 36 -7.07 -8.49 -3.95
CA GLU A 36 -7.03 -9.59 -4.93
C GLU A 36 -8.25 -9.55 -5.85
N THR A 37 -9.45 -9.47 -5.28
CA THR A 37 -10.69 -9.35 -6.05
C THR A 37 -10.72 -8.08 -6.89
N LEU A 38 -10.34 -6.93 -6.30
CA LEU A 38 -10.31 -5.65 -7.01
C LEU A 38 -9.39 -5.72 -8.25
N LYS A 39 -8.18 -6.29 -8.10
CA LYS A 39 -7.24 -6.39 -9.21
C LYS A 39 -7.78 -7.32 -10.31
N ALA A 40 -8.36 -8.46 -9.93
CA ALA A 40 -8.97 -9.37 -10.89
C ALA A 40 -10.14 -8.71 -11.65
N ASP A 41 -11.01 -8.00 -10.94
CA ASP A 41 -12.14 -7.28 -11.52
C ASP A 41 -11.70 -6.17 -12.49
N ILE A 42 -10.60 -5.46 -12.16
CA ILE A 42 -9.96 -4.50 -13.09
C ILE A 42 -9.48 -5.22 -14.36
N ASP A 43 -8.79 -6.35 -14.22
CA ASP A 43 -8.12 -7.05 -15.33
C ASP A 43 -9.12 -7.66 -16.32
N ILE A 44 -10.25 -8.20 -15.81
CA ILE A 44 -11.33 -8.70 -16.66
C ILE A 44 -12.21 -7.56 -17.23
N GLY A 45 -11.99 -6.31 -16.79
CA GLY A 45 -12.76 -5.15 -17.22
C GLY A 45 -14.19 -5.12 -16.67
N ARG A 46 -14.43 -5.69 -15.48
CA ARG A 46 -15.76 -5.83 -14.87
C ARG A 46 -16.51 -4.50 -14.73
N PHE A 47 -15.78 -3.42 -14.48
CA PHE A 47 -16.36 -2.09 -14.26
C PHE A 47 -16.54 -1.30 -15.55
N GLN A 48 -16.38 -1.93 -16.73
CA GLN A 48 -16.50 -1.28 -18.03
C GLN A 48 -17.61 -1.93 -18.86
N PRO A 49 -18.32 -1.16 -19.73
CA PRO A 49 -19.35 -1.74 -20.59
C PRO A 49 -18.79 -2.82 -21.53
N PRO A 50 -19.56 -3.89 -21.82
CA PRO A 50 -19.15 -4.92 -22.77
C PRO A 50 -18.75 -4.32 -24.12
N GLY A 51 -17.62 -4.77 -24.67
CA GLY A 51 -17.09 -4.27 -25.95
C GLY A 51 -16.47 -2.87 -25.93
N LYS A 52 -16.46 -2.17 -24.78
CA LYS A 52 -15.90 -0.82 -24.63
C LYS A 52 -14.77 -0.77 -23.60
N ARG A 53 -13.84 -1.72 -23.67
CA ARG A 53 -12.66 -1.71 -22.79
C ARG A 53 -11.76 -0.51 -23.12
N SER A 54 -11.44 0.26 -22.10
CA SER A 54 -10.55 1.41 -22.10
C SER A 54 -9.45 1.21 -21.07
N PRO A 55 -8.21 1.62 -21.38
CA PRO A 55 -7.12 1.66 -20.40
C PRO A 55 -7.30 2.81 -19.39
N ASN A 56 -8.21 3.77 -19.64
CA ASN A 56 -8.35 5.00 -18.85
C ASN A 56 -9.49 4.94 -17.82
N MET A 57 -9.78 3.76 -17.29
CA MET A 57 -10.75 3.58 -16.23
C MET A 57 -10.16 4.01 -14.88
N ASN A 58 -10.90 4.81 -14.12
CA ASN A 58 -10.50 5.25 -12.78
C ASN A 58 -11.41 4.62 -11.72
N ILE A 59 -10.83 4.31 -10.56
CA ILE A 59 -11.55 3.78 -9.40
C ILE A 59 -11.31 4.72 -8.23
N VAL A 60 -12.38 5.05 -7.51
CA VAL A 60 -12.31 5.84 -6.28
C VAL A 60 -12.63 4.94 -5.09
N ILE A 61 -11.71 4.86 -4.13
CA ILE A 61 -11.88 4.09 -2.90
C ILE A 61 -12.09 5.07 -1.75
N VAL A 62 -13.32 5.08 -1.19
CA VAL A 62 -13.66 5.91 -0.03
C VAL A 62 -13.66 5.03 1.22
N SER A 63 -12.78 5.35 2.18
CA SER A 63 -12.64 4.57 3.41
C SER A 63 -12.03 5.40 4.55
N HIS A 64 -11.62 4.74 5.63
CA HIS A 64 -11.02 5.36 6.80
C HIS A 64 -9.48 5.44 6.68
N GLY A 65 -8.86 6.43 7.34
CA GLY A 65 -7.43 6.69 7.22
C GLY A 65 -6.51 5.53 7.68
N LEU A 66 -6.96 4.68 8.61
CA LEU A 66 -6.23 3.43 8.93
C LEU A 66 -6.30 2.44 7.76
N THR A 67 -7.50 2.16 7.27
CA THR A 67 -7.75 1.22 6.18
C THR A 67 -7.02 1.61 4.90
N LEU A 68 -7.02 2.89 4.54
CA LEU A 68 -6.31 3.39 3.34
C LEU A 68 -4.79 3.21 3.45
N ARG A 69 -4.20 3.45 4.62
CA ARG A 69 -2.76 3.19 4.82
C ARG A 69 -2.42 1.70 4.78
N VAL A 70 -3.28 0.86 5.35
CA VAL A 70 -3.14 -0.61 5.27
C VAL A 70 -3.30 -1.09 3.81
N PHE A 71 -4.20 -0.48 3.03
CA PHE A 71 -4.34 -0.74 1.60
C PHE A 71 -3.05 -0.42 0.84
N LEU A 72 -2.46 0.76 1.07
CA LEU A 72 -1.18 1.13 0.45
C LEU A 72 -0.05 0.19 0.88
N MET A 73 0.06 -0.12 2.18
CA MET A 73 1.03 -1.09 2.70
C MET A 73 0.88 -2.45 2.01
N ARG A 74 -0.35 -2.95 1.85
CA ARG A 74 -0.60 -4.23 1.18
C ARG A 74 -0.32 -4.17 -0.32
N TRP A 75 -0.58 -3.04 -0.96
CA TRP A 75 -0.36 -2.83 -2.39
C TRP A 75 1.13 -2.80 -2.73
N TYR A 76 1.89 -1.96 -2.01
CA TYR A 76 3.31 -1.72 -2.25
C TYR A 76 4.25 -2.62 -1.43
N LYS A 77 3.70 -3.53 -0.62
CA LYS A 77 4.46 -4.49 0.19
C LYS A 77 5.39 -3.81 1.20
N TRP A 78 4.94 -2.69 1.76
CA TRP A 78 5.70 -1.97 2.78
C TRP A 78 5.84 -2.77 4.08
N THR A 79 6.94 -2.52 4.78
CA THR A 79 7.20 -3.07 6.11
C THR A 79 6.28 -2.45 7.16
N VAL A 80 6.21 -3.10 8.32
CA VAL A 80 5.49 -2.54 9.48
C VAL A 80 6.07 -1.19 9.88
N GLU A 81 7.38 -1.05 9.90
CA GLU A 81 8.07 0.20 10.24
C GLU A 81 7.69 1.33 9.27
N GLN A 82 7.73 1.07 7.96
CA GLN A 82 7.31 2.03 6.94
C GLN A 82 5.84 2.44 7.14
N PHE A 83 4.95 1.48 7.41
CA PHE A 83 3.54 1.77 7.68
C PHE A 83 3.34 2.62 8.94
N GLU A 84 4.07 2.34 10.03
CA GLU A 84 3.94 3.06 11.28
C GLU A 84 4.44 4.50 11.19
N GLY A 85 5.40 4.77 10.30
CA GLY A 85 5.89 6.10 9.95
C GLY A 85 4.93 6.97 9.14
N LEU A 86 3.88 6.38 8.55
CA LEU A 86 2.89 7.13 7.77
C LEU A 86 2.00 8.02 8.64
N ASN A 87 1.82 9.25 8.19
CA ASN A 87 0.85 10.19 8.76
C ASN A 87 -0.57 9.81 8.36
N ASN A 88 -1.55 10.19 9.19
CA ASN A 88 -2.95 9.96 8.84
C ASN A 88 -3.36 10.89 7.70
N PHE A 89 -4.30 10.44 6.87
CA PHE A 89 -5.05 11.33 5.99
C PHE A 89 -5.83 12.36 6.82
N ASP A 90 -5.86 13.60 6.31
CA ASP A 90 -6.86 14.57 6.75
C ASP A 90 -8.27 14.11 6.34
N ASN A 91 -9.30 14.65 7.01
CA ASN A 91 -10.67 14.38 6.62
C ASN A 91 -10.93 14.90 5.21
N GLY A 92 -11.34 14.01 4.30
CA GLY A 92 -11.51 14.33 2.88
C GLY A 92 -10.19 14.40 2.09
N GLY A 93 -9.05 14.11 2.71
CA GLY A 93 -7.78 13.97 2.01
C GLY A 93 -7.78 12.80 1.03
N MET A 94 -6.94 12.89 -0.01
CA MET A 94 -6.83 11.87 -1.05
C MET A 94 -5.39 11.59 -1.44
N LEU A 95 -5.13 10.35 -1.88
CA LEU A 95 -3.90 9.95 -2.56
C LEU A 95 -4.28 9.35 -3.91
N VAL A 96 -3.43 9.55 -4.90
CA VAL A 96 -3.64 9.09 -6.27
C VAL A 96 -2.56 8.10 -6.62
N MET A 97 -2.97 6.86 -6.83
CA MET A 97 -2.13 5.83 -7.42
C MET A 97 -2.35 5.88 -8.93
N GLN A 98 -1.31 6.25 -9.68
CA GLN A 98 -1.43 6.40 -11.12
C GLN A 98 -0.47 5.45 -11.84
N THR A 99 -0.94 4.87 -12.93
CA THR A 99 -0.14 3.96 -13.77
C THR A 99 1.02 4.73 -14.38
N GLY A 100 2.24 4.27 -14.14
CA GLY A 100 3.45 4.78 -14.78
C GLY A 100 3.67 4.16 -16.17
N ASN A 101 4.73 4.60 -16.85
CA ASN A 101 5.08 4.15 -18.20
C ASN A 101 5.30 2.63 -18.29
N GLY A 102 5.70 2.00 -17.18
CA GLY A 102 5.86 0.55 -17.10
C GLY A 102 4.55 -0.24 -16.98
N GLY A 103 3.43 0.41 -16.65
CA GLY A 103 2.14 -0.25 -16.43
C GLY A 103 1.85 -0.61 -14.97
N ARG A 104 2.76 -0.31 -14.04
CA ARG A 104 2.52 -0.43 -12.59
C ARG A 104 2.05 0.89 -12.00
N TYR A 105 1.29 0.81 -10.92
CA TYR A 105 0.86 2.00 -10.17
C TYR A 105 1.99 2.56 -9.34
N SER A 106 2.25 3.85 -9.44
CA SER A 106 3.18 4.59 -8.60
C SER A 106 2.55 5.91 -8.14
N LEU A 107 2.85 6.29 -6.92
CA LEU A 107 2.39 7.54 -6.32
C LEU A 107 3.16 8.75 -6.88
N LEU A 108 4.44 8.56 -7.24
CA LEU A 108 5.31 9.60 -7.81
C LEU A 108 5.02 9.90 -9.28
N VAL A 109 3.99 9.28 -9.87
CA VAL A 109 3.45 9.74 -11.16
C VAL A 109 2.59 10.99 -10.97
N HIS A 110 1.89 11.09 -9.83
CA HIS A 110 0.95 12.17 -9.56
C HIS A 110 1.45 13.15 -8.48
N HIS A 111 2.01 12.61 -7.39
CA HIS A 111 2.43 13.38 -6.23
C HIS A 111 3.90 13.77 -6.32
N THR A 112 4.27 14.88 -5.69
CA THR A 112 5.68 15.27 -5.54
C THR A 112 6.37 14.51 -4.42
N VAL A 113 7.70 14.55 -4.41
CA VAL A 113 8.49 13.93 -3.33
C VAL A 113 8.19 14.61 -1.99
N GLU A 114 8.00 15.92 -1.98
CA GLU A 114 7.73 16.72 -0.79
C GLU A 114 6.38 16.35 -0.17
N GLU A 115 5.34 16.16 -1.00
CA GLU A 115 4.02 15.71 -0.55
C GLU A 115 4.09 14.31 0.09
N LEU A 116 4.80 13.39 -0.55
CA LEU A 116 4.96 12.03 -0.02
C LEU A 116 5.81 11.99 1.26
N ARG A 117 6.86 12.82 1.36
CA ARG A 117 7.63 12.99 2.60
C ARG A 117 6.75 13.55 3.72
N ALA A 118 5.92 14.56 3.43
CA ALA A 118 4.95 15.09 4.38
C ALA A 118 3.93 14.03 4.82
N PHE A 119 3.60 13.08 3.95
CA PHE A 119 2.76 11.92 4.28
C PHE A 119 3.50 10.82 5.07
N GLY A 120 4.83 10.92 5.24
CA GLY A 120 5.64 10.02 6.05
C GLY A 120 6.47 9.01 5.25
N PHE A 121 6.70 9.24 3.95
CA PHE A 121 7.54 8.36 3.15
C PHE A 121 9.02 8.47 3.53
N THR A 122 9.69 7.32 3.65
CA THR A 122 11.14 7.24 3.76
C THR A 122 11.80 7.34 2.38
N GLU A 123 13.10 7.65 2.34
CA GLU A 123 13.86 7.67 1.07
C GLU A 123 13.74 6.34 0.31
N GLU A 124 13.78 5.21 1.03
CA GLU A 124 13.65 3.91 0.37
C GLU A 124 12.25 3.69 -0.25
N MET A 125 11.19 4.20 0.38
CA MET A 125 9.85 4.15 -0.22
C MET A 125 9.79 5.00 -1.49
N LEU A 126 10.43 6.17 -1.49
CA LEU A 126 10.52 7.05 -2.65
C LEU A 126 11.31 6.40 -3.79
N GLU A 127 12.44 5.76 -3.48
CA GLU A 127 13.24 4.99 -4.45
C GLU A 127 12.44 3.86 -5.08
N ASP A 128 11.69 3.09 -4.29
CA ASP A 128 10.78 2.08 -4.84
C ASP A 128 9.71 2.74 -5.71
N GLN A 129 9.06 3.82 -5.24
CA GLN A 129 8.05 4.50 -6.07
C GLN A 129 8.62 4.99 -7.40
N MET A 130 9.88 5.45 -7.44
CA MET A 130 10.55 5.83 -8.69
C MET A 130 10.74 4.62 -9.61
N TRP A 131 11.17 3.48 -9.07
CA TRP A 131 11.27 2.23 -9.82
C TRP A 131 9.90 1.75 -10.33
N GLN A 132 8.85 1.82 -9.52
CA GLN A 132 7.48 1.44 -9.88
C GLN A 132 6.93 2.26 -11.08
N LYS A 133 7.41 3.49 -11.31
CA LYS A 133 6.98 4.32 -12.46
C LYS A 133 7.33 3.66 -13.80
N THR A 134 8.47 2.96 -13.86
CA THR A 134 9.02 2.42 -15.10
C THR A 134 8.96 0.89 -15.17
N ALA A 135 8.80 0.22 -14.02
CA ALA A 135 8.78 -1.23 -13.93
C ALA A 135 7.52 -1.85 -14.59
N LYS A 136 7.72 -2.97 -15.26
CA LYS A 136 6.65 -3.75 -15.90
C LYS A 136 5.92 -4.64 -14.89
N PRO A 137 4.63 -4.96 -15.11
CA PRO A 137 3.95 -6.00 -14.35
C PRO A 137 4.76 -7.31 -14.33
N GLY A 138 4.96 -7.88 -13.14
CA GLY A 138 5.73 -9.12 -12.95
C GLY A 138 7.22 -8.92 -12.66
N GLU A 139 7.80 -7.73 -12.94
CA GLU A 139 9.18 -7.45 -12.54
C GLU A 139 9.30 -7.33 -11.01
N LEU A 140 10.45 -7.75 -10.49
CA LEU A 140 10.75 -7.73 -9.07
C LEU A 140 11.88 -6.74 -8.79
N ASN A 141 11.68 -5.88 -7.78
CA ASN A 141 12.72 -4.98 -7.31
C ASN A 141 13.58 -5.71 -6.28
N TYR A 142 14.64 -6.39 -6.73
CA TYR A 142 15.52 -7.15 -5.84
C TYR A 142 16.26 -6.26 -4.83
N ASN A 143 16.50 -4.99 -5.17
CA ASN A 143 17.12 -4.02 -4.27
C ASN A 143 16.17 -3.55 -3.15
N PHE A 144 14.86 -3.70 -3.35
CA PHE A 144 13.81 -3.35 -2.40
C PHE A 144 13.17 -4.58 -1.74
N MET A 145 13.56 -5.80 -2.11
CA MET A 145 13.10 -7.02 -1.45
C MET A 145 13.66 -7.09 -0.02
N ARG A 146 12.88 -6.60 0.95
CA ARG A 146 13.19 -6.64 2.38
C ARG A 146 12.70 -7.88 3.13
N HIS A 147 12.34 -8.96 2.44
CA HIS A 147 12.42 -10.24 3.14
C HIS A 147 13.93 -10.46 3.31
N GLY A 148 14.43 -10.41 4.55
CA GLY A 148 15.83 -10.72 4.85
C GLY A 148 16.27 -11.99 4.12
N GLN A 149 17.59 -12.16 3.89
CA GLN A 149 18.20 -13.20 3.03
C GLN A 149 17.24 -14.35 2.73
N SER A 150 16.88 -14.53 1.44
CA SER A 150 16.03 -15.62 0.97
C SER A 150 16.26 -16.86 1.83
N PHE A 151 15.25 -17.30 2.59
CA PHE A 151 15.40 -18.45 3.49
C PHE A 151 15.89 -19.70 2.74
N PHE A 152 15.63 -19.75 1.44
CA PHE A 152 16.18 -20.72 0.51
C PHE A 152 17.31 -20.04 -0.28
N THR A 153 18.53 -20.10 0.24
CA THR A 153 19.74 -19.64 -0.48
C THR A 153 20.33 -20.71 -1.39
N HIS A 154 19.81 -21.96 -1.32
CA HIS A 154 20.29 -23.09 -2.11
C HIS A 154 19.09 -23.83 -2.70
N PHE A 155 18.75 -23.49 -3.94
CA PHE A 155 18.01 -24.42 -4.80
C PHE A 155 19.07 -25.19 -5.59
N GLY A 156 19.47 -26.34 -5.04
CA GLY A 156 20.26 -27.36 -5.74
C GLY A 156 19.35 -28.32 -6.49
#